data_AF-A0A536UHC7-F1
#
_entry.id   AF-A0A536UHC7-F1
#
_cell.length_a   1.000
_cell.length_b   1.000
_cell.length_c   1.000
_cell.angle_alpha   90.00
_cell.angle_beta   90.00
_cell.angle_gamma   90.00
#
_symmetry.space_group_name_H-M   'P 1'
#
loop_
_entity.id
_entity.type
_entity.pdbx_description
1 polymer ?
#
loop_
_entity_poly.entity_id
_entity_poly.type
_entity_poly.pdbx_seq_one_letter_code
_entity_poly.pdbx_strand_id
1 'polypeptide(L)'
;RSIALVCFPGGFGTLDELFEMMTLIQTGKCRRRPILLFGREFWSRLIDFDLLIDTGMISPEDVNLFTYVETAEEAWDALEEAYGYGLPPPHASTAPAEI
;
A
#
# COMPACT_ATOMS: atom_id res chain seq x y z
N ARG A 1 -12.68 0.40 -9.84
CA ARG A 1 -11.94 -0.30 -8.77
C ARG A 1 -10.98 0.69 -8.12
N SER A 2 -10.56 0.48 -6.87
CA SER A 2 -9.61 1.36 -6.18
C SER A 2 -8.21 1.32 -6.82
N ILE A 3 -7.58 2.48 -6.92
CA ILE A 3 -6.25 2.68 -7.52
C ILE A 3 -5.13 2.77 -6.48
N ALA A 4 -5.48 3.03 -5.23
CA ALA A 4 -4.58 3.08 -4.08
C ALA A 4 -5.36 2.67 -2.83
N LEU A 5 -4.63 2.31 -1.77
CA LEU A 5 -5.15 2.18 -0.42
C LEU A 5 -4.60 3.33 0.42
N VAL A 6 -5.49 4.06 1.11
CA VAL A 6 -5.12 5.14 2.01
C VAL A 6 -5.65 4.80 3.39
N CYS A 7 -4.76 4.55 4.35
CA CYS A 7 -5.09 4.14 5.70
C CYS A 7 -4.78 5.27 6.69
N PHE A 8 -5.83 5.75 7.37
CA PHE A 8 -5.69 6.59 8.56
C PHE A 8 -5.58 5.72 9.81
N PRO A 9 -5.11 6.27 10.95
CA PRO A 9 -5.11 5.56 12.22
C PRO A 9 -6.46 4.90 12.51
N GLY A 10 -6.44 3.59 12.77
CA GLY A 10 -7.64 2.77 12.85
C GLY A 10 -7.44 1.48 13.65
N GLY A 11 -8.54 0.75 13.85
CA GLY A 11 -8.55 -0.51 14.61
C GLY A 11 -8.50 -1.75 13.72
N PHE A 12 -9.10 -2.85 14.19
CA PHE A 12 -9.02 -4.16 13.52
C PHE A 12 -9.49 -4.16 12.06
N GLY A 13 -10.57 -3.45 11.72
CA GLY A 13 -11.03 -3.40 10.31
C GLY A 13 -10.01 -2.76 9.37
N THR A 14 -9.37 -1.67 9.80
CA THR A 14 -8.32 -1.01 9.02
C THR A 14 -7.08 -1.89 8.91
N LEU A 15 -6.72 -2.61 9.98
CA LEU A 15 -5.59 -3.53 9.97
C LEU A 15 -5.85 -4.72 9.04
N ASP A 16 -7.05 -5.28 9.05
CA ASP A 16 -7.46 -6.37 8.17
C ASP A 16 -7.29 -5.99 6.69
N GLU A 17 -7.88 -4.85 6.29
CA GLU A 17 -7.75 -4.32 4.93
C GLU A 17 -6.28 -4.01 4.54
N LEU A 18 -5.51 -3.45 5.47
CA LEU A 18 -4.09 -3.13 5.26
C LEU A 18 -3.26 -4.40 5.02
N PHE A 19 -3.36 -5.39 5.90
CA PHE A 19 -2.61 -6.64 5.79
C PHE A 19 -3.06 -7.49 4.61
N GLU A 20 -4.36 -7.50 4.28
CA GLU A 20 -4.87 -8.17 3.08
C GLU A 20 -4.22 -7.55 1.82
N MET A 21 -4.22 -6.21 1.71
CA MET A 21 -3.62 -5.53 0.56
C MET A 21 -2.12 -5.80 0.45
N MET A 22 -1.37 -5.69 1.55
CA MET A 22 0.07 -5.97 1.56
C MET A 22 0.34 -7.41 1.12
N THR A 23 -0.40 -8.39 1.65
CA THR A 23 -0.25 -9.80 1.28
C THR A 23 -0.56 -10.04 -0.20
N LEU A 24 -1.60 -9.41 -0.75
CA LEU A 24 -1.96 -9.54 -2.16
C LEU A 24 -0.91 -8.94 -3.10
N ILE A 25 -0.27 -7.83 -2.73
CA ILE A 25 0.82 -7.24 -3.52
C ILE A 25 2.08 -8.09 -3.38
N GLN A 26 2.47 -8.47 -2.16
CA GLN A 26 3.64 -9.31 -1.86
C GLN A 26 3.62 -10.63 -2.63
N THR A 27 2.46 -11.29 -2.69
CA THR A 27 2.28 -12.58 -3.38
C THR A 27 2.02 -12.45 -4.89
N GLY A 28 2.03 -11.23 -5.44
CA GLY A 28 1.76 -10.96 -6.86
C GLY A 28 0.32 -11.26 -7.30
N LYS A 29 -0.61 -11.41 -6.35
CA LYS A 29 -2.03 -11.72 -6.62
C LYS A 29 -2.84 -10.50 -7.02
N CYS A 30 -2.31 -9.29 -6.81
CA CYS A 30 -2.88 -8.07 -7.37
C CYS A 30 -1.80 -7.16 -7.97
N ARG A 31 -2.22 -6.26 -8.87
CA ARG A 31 -1.36 -5.21 -9.41
C ARG A 31 -0.84 -4.34 -8.25
N ARG A 32 0.44 -3.99 -8.29
CA ARG A 32 1.06 -3.04 -7.36
C ARG A 32 0.28 -1.72 -7.38
N ARG A 33 -0.20 -1.32 -6.20
CA ARG A 33 -0.94 -0.09 -5.93
C ARG A 33 -0.30 0.60 -4.73
N PRO A 34 -0.20 1.93 -4.69
CA PRO A 34 0.30 2.65 -3.53
C PRO A 34 -0.53 2.31 -2.28
N ILE A 35 0.16 2.03 -1.18
CA ILE A 35 -0.42 1.96 0.16
C ILE A 35 0.12 3.15 0.94
N LEU A 36 -0.76 4.07 1.31
CA LEU A 36 -0.39 5.28 2.03
C LEU A 36 -0.87 5.18 3.48
N LEU A 37 0.06 5.35 4.42
CA LEU A 37 -0.19 5.30 5.86
C LEU A 37 -0.12 6.71 6.42
N PHE A 38 -1.25 7.26 6.85
CA PHE A 38 -1.32 8.59 7.45
C PHE A 38 -0.86 8.58 8.91
N GLY A 39 0.02 9.51 9.27
CA GLY A 39 0.49 9.71 10.65
C GLY A 39 1.47 8.63 11.11
N ARG A 40 2.75 8.77 10.74
CA ARG A 40 3.80 7.77 11.01
C ARG A 40 3.86 7.33 12.47
N GLU A 41 3.74 8.25 13.41
CA GLU A 41 3.87 7.97 14.85
C GLU A 41 2.92 6.86 15.30
N PHE A 42 1.67 6.89 14.83
CA PHE A 42 0.68 5.87 15.20
C PHE A 42 1.12 4.47 14.75
N TRP A 43 1.53 4.34 13.49
CA TRP A 43 1.88 3.06 12.88
C TRP A 43 3.19 2.49 13.43
N SER A 44 4.22 3.33 13.62
CA SER A 44 5.50 2.89 14.20
C SER A 44 5.38 2.43 15.65
N ARG A 45 4.34 2.87 16.37
CA ARG A 45 4.03 2.38 17.72
C ARG A 45 3.15 1.13 17.72
N LEU A 46 2.35 0.94 16.67
CA LEU A 46 1.39 -0.16 16.57
C LEU A 46 2.03 -1.43 16.01
N ILE A 47 2.91 -1.29 15.00
CA ILE A 47 3.53 -2.40 14.28
C ILE A 47 5.05 -2.17 14.25
N ASP A 48 5.78 -3.10 14.82
CA ASP A 48 7.23 -3.18 14.68
C ASP A 48 7.58 -4.04 13.46
N PHE A 49 7.77 -3.39 12.31
CA PHE A 49 8.13 -4.09 11.07
C PHE A 49 9.57 -4.63 11.10
N ASP A 50 10.46 -4.01 11.89
CA ASP A 50 11.84 -4.48 12.03
C ASP A 50 11.86 -5.84 12.75
N LEU A 51 11.02 -6.01 13.78
CA LEU A 51 10.83 -7.30 14.43
C LEU A 51 10.36 -8.38 13.44
N LEU A 52 9.45 -8.05 12.52
CA LEU A 52 8.96 -9.00 11.51
C LEU A 52 10.05 -9.39 10.51
N ILE A 53 10.93 -8.46 10.17
CA ILE A 53 12.10 -8.72 9.31
C ILE A 53 13.11 -9.59 10.06
N ASP A 54 13.50 -9.20 11.28
CA ASP A 54 14.51 -9.87 12.10
C ASP A 54 14.13 -11.32 12.43
N THR A 55 12.82 -11.58 12.58
CA THR A 55 12.29 -12.94 12.82
C THR A 55 12.03 -13.73 11.54
N GLY A 56 12.29 -13.16 10.36
CA GLY A 56 12.13 -13.82 9.07
C GLY A 56 10.68 -14.02 8.63
N MET A 57 9.74 -13.23 9.18
CA MET A 57 8.31 -13.30 8.84
C MET A 57 7.98 -12.54 7.55
N ILE A 58 8.73 -11.47 7.26
CA ILE A 58 8.67 -10.71 6.01
C ILE A 58 10.08 -10.44 5.49
N SER A 59 10.19 -10.10 4.20
CA SER A 59 11.47 -9.71 3.59
C SER A 59 11.79 -8.25 3.90
N PRO A 60 13.07 -7.85 3.95
CA PRO A 60 13.46 -6.43 4.09
C PRO A 60 12.85 -5.52 3.02
N GLU A 61 12.53 -6.05 1.84
CA GLU A 61 11.94 -5.28 0.75
C GLU A 61 10.44 -5.01 0.95
N ASP A 62 9.76 -5.75 1.83
CA ASP A 62 8.30 -5.65 2.03
C ASP A 62 7.90 -4.33 2.68
N VAL A 63 8.79 -3.65 3.41
CA VAL A 63 8.51 -2.30 3.94
C VAL A 63 8.44 -1.25 2.83
N ASN A 64 8.90 -1.56 1.61
CA ASN A 64 8.73 -0.70 0.44
C ASN A 64 7.33 -0.83 -0.19
N LEU A 65 6.43 -1.64 0.39
CA LEU A 65 5.05 -1.77 -0.08
C LEU A 65 4.18 -0.58 0.31
N PHE A 66 4.56 0.17 1.34
CA PHE A 66 3.81 1.32 1.84
C PHE A 66 4.67 2.58 1.95
N THR A 67 4.02 3.72 2.07
CA THR A 67 4.65 5.03 2.29
C THR A 67 3.91 5.76 3.38
N TYR A 68 4.65 6.33 4.33
CA TYR A 68 4.09 7.22 5.34
C TYR A 68 3.88 8.61 4.76
N VAL A 69 2.73 9.21 5.10
CA VAL A 69 2.37 10.58 4.71
C VAL A 69 1.75 11.30 5.90
N GLU A 70 1.96 12.60 5.98
CA GLU A 70 1.43 13.45 7.06
C GLU A 70 0.35 14.41 6.54
N THR A 71 0.35 14.72 5.25
CA THR A 71 -0.61 15.64 4.63
C THR A 71 -1.27 15.07 3.38
N ALA A 72 -2.37 15.70 2.97
CA ALA A 72 -3.06 15.35 1.73
C ALA A 72 -2.19 15.63 0.49
N GLU A 73 -1.36 16.66 0.55
CA GLU A 73 -0.41 17.03 -0.49
C GLU A 73 0.67 15.96 -0.65
N GLU A 74 1.28 15.48 0.43
CA GLU A 74 2.24 14.38 0.36
C GLU A 74 1.63 13.09 -0.19
N ALA A 75 0.37 12.80 0.18
CA ALA A 75 -0.36 11.68 -0.37
C ALA A 75 -0.62 11.85 -1.88
N TRP A 76 -0.94 13.08 -2.31
CA TRP A 76 -1.12 13.38 -3.73
C TRP A 76 0.18 13.21 -4.51
N ASP A 77 1.28 13.75 -4.01
CA ASP A 77 2.61 13.66 -4.63
C ASP A 77 3.03 12.18 -4.80
N ALA A 78 2.79 11.34 -3.79
CA ALA A 78 3.07 9.90 -3.87
C ALA A 78 2.22 9.17 -4.93
N LEU A 79 0.96 9.59 -5.13
CA LEU A 79 0.11 9.05 -6.18
C LEU A 79 0.56 9.52 -7.56
N GLU A 80 0.97 10.78 -7.68
CA GLU A 80 1.49 11.36 -8.92
C GLU A 80 2.82 10.70 -9.31
N GLU A 81 3.71 10.42 -8.36
CA GLU A 81 4.94 9.67 -8.64
C GLU A 81 4.64 8.25 -9.13
N ALA A 82 3.65 7.58 -8.53
CA ALA A 82 3.29 6.21 -8.89
C ALA A 82 2.59 6.07 -10.26
N TYR A 83 1.86 7.09 -10.71
CA TYR A 83 1.00 7.01 -11.90
C TYR A 83 1.22 8.12 -12.94
N GLY A 84 1.98 9.17 -12.62
CA GLY A 84 2.03 10.44 -13.35
C GLY A 84 0.70 11.19 -13.31
N TYR A 85 0.58 12.27 -14.10
CA TYR A 85 -0.70 12.95 -14.37
C TYR A 85 -1.73 12.06 -15.10
N GLY A 86 -1.35 10.85 -15.50
CA GLY A 86 -2.20 9.84 -16.12
C GLY A 86 -2.68 8.83 -15.10
N LEU A 87 -3.53 9.24 -14.16
CA LEU A 87 -4.23 8.30 -13.29
C LEU A 87 -4.86 7.21 -14.17
N PRO A 88 -4.70 5.92 -13.82
CA PRO A 88 -5.25 4.85 -14.64
C PRO A 88 -6.76 5.11 -14.81
N PRO A 89 -7.27 5.03 -16.06
CA PRO A 89 -8.68 5.29 -16.29
C PRO A 89 -9.49 4.37 -15.37
N PRO A 90 -10.65 4.82 -14.85
CA PRO A 90 -11.40 4.09 -13.82
C PRO A 90 -11.74 2.62 -14.17
N HIS A 91 -11.57 2.21 -15.44
CA HIS A 91 -11.87 0.88 -15.97
C HIS A 91 -10.91 0.40 -17.09
N ALA A 92 -9.59 0.42 -16.92
CA ALA A 92 -8.72 -0.42 -17.75
C ALA A 92 -8.91 -1.91 -17.36
N SER A 93 -10.01 -2.50 -17.84
CA SER A 93 -10.19 -3.94 -17.89
C SER A 93 -9.05 -4.53 -18.71
N THR A 94 -8.19 -5.33 -18.09
CA THR A 94 -7.34 -6.26 -18.84
C THR A 94 -8.25 -7.19 -19.63
N ALA A 95 -8.35 -6.96 -20.94
CA ALA A 95 -8.75 -8.04 -21.84
C ALA A 95 -7.68 -9.14 -21.75
N PRO A 96 -8.06 -10.42 -21.79
CA PRO A 96 -7.11 -11.52 -21.64
C PRO A 96 -6.13 -11.52 -22.83
N ALA A 97 -4.89 -11.92 -22.56
CA ALA A 97 -3.94 -12.24 -23.61
C ALA A 97 -4.53 -13.39 -24.45
N GLU A 98 -4.94 -13.08 -25.68
CA GLU A 98 -5.23 -14.09 -26.68
C GLU A 98 -3.94 -14.45 -27.43
N ILE A 99 -3.86 -15.74 -27.71
CA ILE A 99 -2.73 -16.57 -28.14
C ILE A 99 -2.26 -16.21 -29.56
#